data_AF-A0A2D6IKQ2-F1
#
_entry.id   AF-A0A2D6IKQ2-F1
#
_cell.length_a   1.000
_cell.length_b   1.000
_cell.length_c   1.000
_cell.angle_alpha   90.00
_cell.angle_beta   90.00
_cell.angle_gamma   90.00
#
_symmetry.space_group_name_H-M   'P 1'
#
loop_
_entity.id
_entity.type
_entity.pdbx_description
1 polymer ?
#
loop_
_entity_poly.entity_id
_entity_poly.type
_entity_poly.pdbx_seq_one_letter_code
_entity_poly.pdbx_strand_id
1 'polypeptide(L)' 'MCIICSGLENNTLTPWEAATNLIEMGNFIEQEHFEELSEKINDLLWSQRLNTCIFCNTEPCQCEQEVQ' A
#
# COMPACT_ATOMS: atom_id res chain seq x y z
N MET A 1 -8.68 -8.10 13.04
CA MET A 1 -7.51 -7.29 12.61
C MET A 1 -6.40 -8.25 12.21
N CYS A 2 -6.09 -8.36 10.92
CA CYS A 2 -5.10 -9.31 10.42
C CYS A 2 -3.66 -8.75 10.49
N ILE A 3 -2.66 -9.58 10.15
CA ILE A 3 -1.25 -9.17 10.13
C ILE A 3 -0.99 -8.02 9.14
N ILE A 4 -1.73 -7.99 8.04
CA ILE A 4 -1.63 -6.93 7.02
C ILE A 4 -2.17 -5.61 7.57
N CYS A 5 -3.35 -5.61 8.20
CA CYS A 5 -3.88 -4.42 8.88
C CYS A 5 -2.89 -3.86 9.90
N SER A 6 -2.36 -4.75 10.75
CA SER A 6 -1.43 -4.37 11.82
C SER A 6 -0.12 -3.83 11.25
N GLY A 7 0.37 -4.41 10.15
CA GLY A 7 1.59 -3.95 9.49
C GLY A 7 1.44 -2.61 8.78
N LEU A 8 0.29 -2.36 8.15
CA LEU A 8 -0.04 -1.07 7.55
C LEU A 8 -0.20 0.03 8.61
N GLU A 9 -0.90 -0.24 9.72
CA GLU A 9 -1.11 0.74 10.80
C GLU A 9 0.19 1.10 11.52
N ASN A 10 1.06 0.12 11.76
CA ASN A 10 2.34 0.34 12.44
C ASN A 10 3.48 0.73 11.49
N ASN A 11 3.20 0.91 10.19
CA ASN A 11 4.20 1.16 9.14
C ASN A 11 5.35 0.12 9.12
N THR A 12 5.07 -1.13 9.51
CA THR A 12 6.04 -2.24 9.44
C THR A 12 5.91 -3.03 8.14
N LEU A 13 4.84 -2.80 7.37
CA LEU A 13 4.68 -3.30 6.00
C LEU A 13 4.51 -2.11 5.06
N THR A 14 5.29 -2.13 3.97
CA THR A 14 5.02 -1.26 2.82
C THR A 14 3.74 -1.69 2.12
N PRO A 15 3.07 -0.81 1.35
CA PRO A 15 1.89 -1.19 0.56
C PRO A 15 2.16 -2.32 -0.43
N TRP A 16 3.37 -2.41 -0.97
CA TRP A 16 3.77 -3.51 -1.86
C TRP A 16 3.88 -4.84 -1.12
N GLU A 17 4.53 -4.86 0.05
CA GLU A 17 4.60 -6.07 0.89
C GLU A 17 3.21 -6.49 1.38
N ALA A 18 2.35 -5.52 1.73
CA ALA A 18 0.97 -5.78 2.08
C ALA A 18 0.19 -6.41 0.92
N ALA A 19 0.39 -5.98 -0.32
CA ALA A 19 -0.22 -6.55 -1.51
C ALA A 19 0.20 -8.01 -1.74
N THR A 20 1.51 -8.30 -1.64
CA THR A 20 2.04 -9.66 -1.75
C THR A 20 1.46 -10.56 -0.67
N ASN A 21 1.46 -10.11 0.59
CA ASN A 21 0.89 -10.85 1.71
C ASN A 21 -0.61 -11.11 1.53
N LEU A 22 -1.36 -10.15 0.98
CA LEU A 22 -2.80 -10.33 0.72
C LEU A 22 -3.05 -11.45 -0.31
N ILE A 23 -2.23 -11.54 -1.36
CA ILE A 23 -2.33 -12.61 -2.37
C ILE A 23 -2.06 -13.98 -1.74
N GLU A 24 -1.03 -14.07 -0.89
CA GLU A 24 -0.68 -15.34 -0.22
C GLU A 24 -1.73 -15.77 0.81
N MET A 25 -2.29 -14.80 1.53
CA MET A 25 -3.27 -15.04 2.59
C MET A 25 -4.72 -15.06 2.08
N GLY A 26 -4.97 -14.78 0.80
CA GLY A 26 -6.32 -14.55 0.26
C GLY A 26 -7.29 -15.71 0.48
N ASN A 27 -6.79 -16.95 0.54
CA ASN A 27 -7.61 -18.14 0.83
C ASN A 27 -7.97 -18.32 2.32
N PHE A 28 -7.31 -17.58 3.21
CA PHE A 28 -7.47 -17.68 4.66
C PHE A 28 -8.19 -16.46 5.27
N ILE A 29 -8.54 -15.48 4.45
CA ILE A 29 -9.23 -14.26 4.84
C ILE A 29 -10.66 -14.32 4.31
N GLU A 30 -11.62 -13.83 5.08
CA GLU A 30 -13.01 -13.71 4.63
C GLU A 30 -13.09 -12.77 3.42
N GLN A 31 -13.92 -13.12 2.44
CA GLN A 31 -14.00 -12.40 1.17
C GLN A 31 -14.24 -10.88 1.35
N GLU A 32 -15.14 -10.51 2.26
CA GLU A 32 -15.44 -9.10 2.56
C GLU A 32 -14.19 -8.35 3.04
N HIS A 33 -13.41 -8.96 3.93
CA HIS A 33 -12.18 -8.35 4.44
C HIS A 33 -11.05 -8.33 3.39
N PHE A 34 -11.03 -9.32 2.49
CA PHE A 34 -10.10 -9.33 1.36
C PHE A 34 -10.35 -8.14 0.42
N GLU A 35 -11.61 -7.89 0.08
CA GLU A 35 -12.02 -6.77 -0.78
C GLU A 35 -11.67 -5.42 -0.13
N GLU A 36 -11.99 -5.23 1.16
CA GLU A 36 -11.65 -4.03 1.92
C GLU A 36 -10.13 -3.77 1.96
N LEU A 37 -9.34 -4.81 2.27
CA LEU A 37 -7.88 -4.70 2.29
C LEU A 37 -7.30 -4.41 0.91
N SER A 38 -7.86 -5.04 -0.12
CA SER A 38 -7.43 -4.82 -1.50
C SER A 38 -7.62 -3.36 -1.89
N GLU A 39 -8.77 -2.75 -1.60
CA GLU A 39 -9.04 -1.35 -1.89
C GLU A 39 -8.06 -0.43 -1.14
N LYS A 40 -7.91 -0.63 0.17
CA LYS A 40 -6.98 0.15 1.01
C LYS A 40 -5.52 0.08 0.52
N ILE A 41 -5.04 -1.11 0.15
CA ILE A 41 -3.69 -1.29 -0.37
C ILE A 41 -3.54 -0.59 -1.73
N ASN A 42 -4.55 -0.69 -2.59
CA ASN A 42 -4.53 -0.03 -3.89
C ASN A 42 -4.45 1.49 -3.75
N ASP A 43 -5.24 2.08 -2.86
CA ASP A 43 -5.21 3.51 -2.57
C ASP A 43 -3.84 3.95 -2.06
N LEU A 44 -3.22 3.17 -1.17
CA LEU A 44 -1.87 3.44 -0.68
C LEU A 44 -0.84 3.35 -1.81
N LEU A 45 -0.91 2.34 -2.67
CA LEU A 45 -0.04 2.21 -3.84
C LEU A 45 -0.23 3.37 -4.83
N TRP A 46 -1.47 3.81 -5.06
CA TRP A 46 -1.78 4.96 -5.90
C TRP A 46 -1.24 6.26 -5.30
N SER A 47 -1.37 6.46 -3.98
CA SER A 47 -0.81 7.62 -3.29
C SER A 47 0.73 7.64 -3.36
N GLN A 48 1.38 6.47 -3.25
CA GLN A 48 2.83 6.35 -3.43
C GLN A 48 3.24 6.62 -4.87
N ARG A 49 2.47 6.16 -5.85
CA ARG A 49 2.69 6.46 -7.27
C ARG A 49 2.47 7.95 -7.57
N LEU A 50 1.52 8.63 -6.94
CA LEU A 50 1.38 10.08 -7.07
C LEU A 50 2.56 10.84 -6.42
N ASN A 51 3.26 10.21 -5.49
CA ASN A 51 4.55 10.68 -4.98
C ASN A 51 5.74 10.31 -5.88
N THR A 52 5.56 9.59 -7.00
CA THR A 52 6.60 9.49 -8.03
C THR A 52 6.62 10.79 -8.82
N CYS A 53 7.66 11.58 -8.62
CA CYS A 53 7.83 12.81 -9.37
C CYS A 53 8.06 12.50 -10.86
N ILE A 54 7.22 13.10 -11.72
CA ILE A 54 7.27 12.97 -13.19
C ILE A 54 8.67 13.33 -13.74
N PHE A 55 9.44 14.15 -13.01
CA PHE A 55 10.78 14.55 -13.40
C PHE A 55 11.87 13.55 -13.02
N CYS A 56 11.80 12.89 -11.86
CA CYS A 56 12.89 12.05 -11.37
C CYS A 56 12.60 10.55 -11.45
N ASN A 57 11.33 10.13 -11.51
CA ASN A 57 10.91 8.73 -11.64
C ASN A 57 11.60 7.78 -10.63
N THR A 58 11.92 8.28 -9.43
CA THR A 58 12.56 7.53 -8.33
C THR A 58 11.66 7.45 -7.10
N GLU A 59 11.73 6.32 -6.38
CA GLU A 59 11.09 6.13 -5.07
C GLU A 59 12.15 5.94 -3.95
N PRO A 60 12.05 6.64 -2.80
CA PRO A 60 11.13 7.76 -2.54
C PRO A 60 11.56 9.03 -3.29
N CYS A 61 10.59 9.80 -3.77
CA CYS A 61 10.86 11.11 -4.34
C CYS A 61 11.28 12.09 -3.22
N GLN A 62 12.43 12.72 -3.39
CA GLN A 62 12.92 13.80 -2.51
C GLN A 62 12.77 15.19 -3.13
N CYS A 63 12.02 15.32 -4.23
CA CYS A 63 11.76 16.63 -4.82
C CYS A 63 10.87 17.44 -3.87
N GLU A 64 11.35 18.59 -3.40
CA GLU A 64 10.70 19.49 -2.42
C GLU A 64 9.40 20.17 -2.91
N GLN A 65 8.73 19.65 -3.94
CA GLN A 65 7.49 20.25 -4.41
C GLN A 65 6.30 19.57 -3.75
N GLU A 66 5.79 20.25 -2.71
CA GLU A 66 4.45 20.05 -2.16
C GLU A 66 3.47 19.87 -3.32
N VAL A 67 2.86 18.68 -3.40
CA VAL A 67 1.71 18.46 -4.28
C VAL A 67 0.58 19.31 -3.71
N GLN A 68 0.25 20.43 -4.37
CA GLN A 68 -0.93 21.24 -4.05
C GLN A 68 -2.23 20.48 -4.36
#